data_AF-A0A5B1CFC0-F1
#
_entry.id   AF-A0A5B1CFC0-F1
#
_cell.length_a   1.000
_cell.length_b   1.000
_cell.length_c   1.000
_cell.angle_alpha   90.00
_cell.angle_beta   90.00
_cell.angle_gamma   90.00
#
_symmetry.space_group_name_H-M   'P 1'
#
loop_
_entity.id
_entity.type
_entity.pdbx_description
1 polymer ?
#
loop_
_entity_poly.entity_id
_entity_poly.type
_entity_poly.pdbx_seq_one_letter_code
_entity_poly.pdbx_strand_id
1 'polypeptide(L)'
;MIHLDELPEPPESIKHWIDAGGLKISFGGRQPSNAGMMAETTYRMVHRYRSNPRWTVRQTTSNRICQIRLRFRSVQLKTTHEIWFLERPDSDGFWKNPLVLHELDHLRLSADPRLAVRFQELVRQETLIERSVDDDESVTARWVQNQVDQYVQNQFAKVSDLASIRYRELDRLTAHGRRKIPEDSEIAKALKEIAP
;
A
#
# COMPACT_ATOMS: atom_id res chain seq x y z
N MET A 1 3.56 12.33 -22.27
CA MET A 1 4.05 11.54 -21.11
C MET A 1 5.49 11.96 -20.94
N ILE A 2 5.80 12.73 -19.90
CA ILE A 2 7.16 13.25 -19.65
C ILE A 2 7.85 12.28 -18.69
N HIS A 3 9.12 11.97 -18.96
CA HIS A 3 9.90 11.01 -18.18
C HIS A 3 10.67 11.71 -17.05
N LEU A 4 10.91 10.98 -15.96
CA LEU A 4 11.66 11.44 -14.78
C LEU A 4 13.02 12.04 -15.15
N ASP A 5 13.60 11.59 -16.26
CA ASP A 5 14.91 11.98 -16.79
C ASP A 5 15.00 13.45 -17.25
N GLU A 6 13.86 14.15 -17.34
CA GLU A 6 13.80 15.58 -17.68
C GLU A 6 13.80 16.51 -16.44
N LEU A 7 13.87 15.94 -15.23
CA LEU A 7 13.92 16.66 -13.96
C LEU A 7 15.36 16.78 -13.45
N PRO A 8 15.67 17.80 -12.61
CA PRO A 8 16.98 17.86 -11.95
C PRO A 8 17.23 16.58 -11.14
N GLU A 9 18.50 16.19 -11.00
CA GLU A 9 18.85 14.97 -10.26
C GLU A 9 18.31 15.04 -8.80
N PRO A 10 17.58 14.02 -8.33
CA PRO A 10 17.07 13.99 -6.97
C PRO A 10 18.21 13.90 -5.96
N PRO A 11 18.12 14.61 -4.82
CA PRO A 11 18.97 14.35 -3.66
C PRO A 11 18.95 12.86 -3.27
N GLU A 12 20.06 12.34 -2.72
CA GLU A 12 20.16 10.94 -2.31
C GLU A 12 19.04 10.50 -1.37
N SER A 13 18.63 11.39 -0.46
CA SER A 13 17.52 11.17 0.48
C SER A 13 16.16 10.95 -0.19
N ILE A 14 15.97 11.43 -1.41
CA ILE A 14 14.75 11.27 -2.21
C ILE A 14 14.91 10.10 -3.19
N LYS A 15 16.11 9.91 -3.75
CA LYS A 15 16.41 8.86 -4.73
C LYS A 15 16.04 7.46 -4.24
N HIS A 16 16.34 7.15 -2.97
CA HIS A 16 15.93 5.88 -2.35
C HIS A 16 14.42 5.62 -2.46
N TRP A 17 13.59 6.64 -2.19
CA TRP A 17 12.13 6.52 -2.23
C TRP A 17 11.56 6.42 -3.64
N ILE A 18 12.18 7.11 -4.59
CA ILE A 18 11.84 7.01 -6.01
C ILE A 18 12.04 5.58 -6.49
N ASP A 19 13.19 4.99 -6.16
CA ASP A 19 13.56 3.63 -6.56
C ASP A 19 12.68 2.59 -5.85
N ALA A 20 12.52 2.70 -4.53
CA ALA A 20 11.70 1.78 -3.72
C ALA A 20 10.22 1.82 -4.12
N GLY A 21 9.71 3.02 -4.44
CA GLY A 21 8.31 3.24 -4.79
C GLY A 21 7.99 3.09 -6.27
N GLY A 22 8.97 2.84 -7.15
CA GLY A 22 8.75 2.78 -8.60
C GLY A 22 8.03 4.01 -9.13
N LEU A 23 8.46 5.19 -8.69
CA LEU A 23 7.78 6.47 -8.91
C LEU A 23 7.78 6.85 -10.40
N LYS A 24 6.62 7.34 -10.86
CA LYS A 24 6.49 8.09 -12.11
C LYS A 24 5.99 9.49 -11.82
N ILE A 25 6.49 10.48 -12.55
CA ILE A 25 6.01 11.86 -12.45
C ILE A 25 5.40 12.27 -13.80
N SER A 26 4.22 12.88 -13.77
CA SER A 26 3.51 13.36 -14.96
C SER A 26 3.01 14.80 -14.78
N PHE A 27 2.86 15.53 -15.89
CA PHE A 27 2.45 16.94 -15.91
C PHE A 27 1.31 17.16 -16.91
N GLY A 28 0.30 17.95 -16.53
CA GLY A 28 -0.81 18.37 -17.38
C GLY A 28 -1.66 17.21 -17.93
N GLY A 29 -2.58 17.52 -18.85
CA GLY A 29 -3.26 16.56 -19.73
C GLY A 29 -4.20 15.51 -19.10
N ARG A 30 -4.28 15.44 -17.77
CA ARG A 30 -5.14 14.52 -17.01
C ARG A 30 -6.14 15.34 -16.19
N GLN A 31 -7.38 14.84 -16.08
CA GLN A 31 -8.33 15.39 -15.11
C GLN A 31 -7.94 14.91 -13.70
N PRO A 32 -7.76 15.83 -12.73
CA PRO A 32 -7.50 15.44 -11.35
C PRO A 32 -8.67 14.64 -10.78
N SER A 33 -8.41 13.82 -9.76
CA SER A 33 -9.49 13.12 -9.05
C SER A 33 -10.49 14.07 -8.39
N ASN A 34 -10.03 15.26 -7.96
CA ASN A 34 -10.88 16.33 -7.42
C ASN A 34 -10.64 17.67 -8.12
N ALA A 35 -11.73 18.42 -8.34
CA ALA A 35 -11.67 19.76 -8.90
C ALA A 35 -10.81 20.70 -8.03
N GLY A 36 -9.85 21.40 -8.65
CA GLY A 36 -8.99 22.38 -7.97
C GLY A 36 -7.69 21.81 -7.35
N MET A 37 -7.35 20.56 -7.62
CA MET A 37 -6.04 20.00 -7.25
C MET A 37 -4.93 20.52 -8.17
N MET A 38 -3.82 20.95 -7.56
CA MET A 38 -2.60 21.37 -8.27
C MET A 38 -1.61 20.23 -8.46
N ALA A 39 -1.70 19.21 -7.61
CA ALA A 39 -0.94 17.97 -7.68
C ALA A 39 -1.74 16.82 -7.04
N GLU A 40 -1.37 15.60 -7.38
CA GLU A 40 -1.97 14.37 -6.84
C GLU A 40 -0.96 13.24 -6.86
N THR A 41 -0.70 12.64 -5.70
CA THR A 41 0.00 11.35 -5.59
C THR A 41 -1.00 10.20 -5.54
N THR A 42 -0.90 9.31 -6.53
CA THR A 42 -1.62 8.03 -6.52
C THR A 42 -0.66 6.88 -6.32
N TYR A 43 -1.11 5.83 -5.63
CA TYR A 43 -0.34 4.61 -5.45
C TYR A 43 -1.17 3.37 -5.77
N ARG A 44 -0.47 2.28 -6.09
CA ARG A 44 -1.06 0.96 -6.30
C ARG A 44 -0.27 -0.05 -5.48
N MET A 45 -0.95 -0.71 -4.54
CA MET A 45 -0.41 -1.85 -3.81
C MET A 45 -0.88 -3.15 -4.44
N VAL A 46 0.05 -4.08 -4.66
CA VAL A 46 -0.23 -5.41 -5.17
C VAL A 46 0.51 -6.41 -4.29
N HIS A 47 -0.17 -7.49 -3.92
CA HIS A 47 0.44 -8.58 -3.18
C HIS A 47 0.58 -9.82 -4.07
N ARG A 48 1.56 -10.66 -3.72
CA ARG A 48 1.78 -11.98 -4.31
C ARG A 48 2.14 -12.95 -3.21
N TYR A 49 1.63 -14.16 -3.27
CA TYR A 49 1.98 -15.18 -2.30
C TYR A 49 2.03 -16.58 -2.92
N ARG A 50 2.68 -17.49 -2.22
CA ARG A 50 2.67 -18.93 -2.51
C ARG A 50 2.45 -19.67 -1.21
N SER A 51 1.41 -20.49 -1.15
CA SER A 51 1.06 -21.32 0.00
C SER A 51 1.07 -22.80 -0.37
N ASN A 52 1.10 -23.66 0.64
CA ASN A 52 0.88 -25.09 0.51
C ASN A 52 -0.18 -25.53 1.53
N PRO A 53 -1.47 -25.29 1.25
CA PRO A 53 -2.53 -25.61 2.17
C PRO A 53 -2.70 -27.12 2.31
N ARG A 54 -2.93 -27.58 3.54
CA ARG A 54 -3.39 -28.95 3.82
C ARG A 54 -4.69 -28.84 4.58
N TRP A 55 -5.70 -29.63 4.21
CA TRP A 55 -7.01 -29.52 4.84
C TRP A 55 -7.59 -30.86 5.26
N THR A 56 -8.47 -30.80 6.24
CA THR A 56 -9.30 -31.92 6.69
C THR A 56 -10.71 -31.40 6.95
N VAL A 57 -11.72 -32.18 6.57
CA VAL A 57 -13.12 -31.87 6.88
C VAL A 57 -13.54 -32.70 8.08
N ARG A 58 -14.08 -32.05 9.10
CA ARG A 58 -14.67 -32.68 10.27
C ARG A 58 -16.17 -32.44 10.24
N GLN A 59 -16.92 -33.49 10.55
CA GLN A 59 -18.36 -33.39 10.76
C GLN A 59 -18.62 -33.30 12.26
N THR A 60 -19.36 -32.28 12.67
CA THR A 60 -19.94 -32.17 14.01
C THR A 60 -21.43 -32.51 13.93
N THR A 61 -22.11 -32.57 15.07
CA THR A 61 -23.54 -32.96 15.16
C THR A 61 -24.46 -32.09 14.30
N SER A 62 -24.07 -30.86 14.00
CA SER A 62 -24.88 -29.89 13.25
C SER A 62 -24.14 -29.18 12.12
N ASN A 63 -22.81 -29.28 12.01
CA ASN A 63 -22.03 -28.52 11.02
C ASN A 63 -20.91 -29.36 10.40
N ARG A 64 -20.53 -29.03 9.16
CA ARG A 64 -19.28 -29.48 8.55
C ARG A 64 -18.25 -28.36 8.67
N ILE A 65 -17.08 -28.66 9.23
CA ILE A 65 -15.99 -27.69 9.41
C ILE A 65 -14.78 -28.16 8.62
N CYS A 66 -14.28 -27.32 7.71
CA CYS A 66 -13.00 -27.49 7.06
C CYS A 66 -11.91 -26.79 7.85
N GLN A 67 -10.91 -27.55 8.28
CA GLN A 67 -9.69 -27.06 8.92
C GLN A 67 -8.57 -26.99 7.88
N ILE A 68 -8.10 -25.79 7.55
CA ILE A 68 -7.06 -25.53 6.56
C ILE A 68 -5.79 -25.10 7.28
N ARG A 69 -4.78 -25.96 7.30
CA ARG A 69 -3.43 -25.63 7.79
C ARG A 69 -2.62 -24.96 6.69
N LEU A 70 -2.08 -23.78 7.00
CA LEU A 70 -1.35 -22.95 6.07
C LEU A 70 0.16 -23.03 6.30
N ARG A 71 0.89 -23.11 5.18
CA ARG A 71 2.33 -22.85 5.15
C ARG A 71 2.64 -21.95 3.95
N PHE A 72 2.99 -20.70 4.23
CA PHE A 72 3.42 -19.75 3.20
C PHE A 72 4.90 -19.93 2.88
N ARG A 73 5.22 -20.15 1.60
CA ARG A 73 6.59 -20.20 1.08
C ARG A 73 7.10 -18.79 0.76
N SER A 74 6.25 -17.95 0.20
CA SER A 74 6.57 -16.55 -0.11
C SER A 74 5.34 -15.69 0.11
N VAL A 75 5.55 -14.48 0.63
CA VAL A 75 4.54 -13.43 0.77
C VAL A 75 5.25 -12.12 0.41
N GLN A 76 4.71 -11.38 -0.55
CA GLN A 76 5.30 -10.16 -1.07
C GLN A 76 4.23 -9.09 -1.19
N LEU A 77 4.59 -7.86 -0.85
CA LEU A 77 3.82 -6.64 -1.11
C LEU A 77 4.69 -5.73 -1.97
N LYS A 78 4.12 -5.18 -3.04
CA LYS A 78 4.77 -4.20 -3.91
C LYS A 78 3.88 -2.96 -4.01
N THR A 79 4.49 -1.79 -3.94
CA THR A 79 3.80 -0.51 -4.12
C THR A 79 4.44 0.23 -5.29
N THR A 80 3.61 0.76 -6.19
CA THR A 80 4.04 1.64 -7.29
C THR A 80 3.34 2.98 -7.19
N HIS A 81 3.99 4.07 -7.61
CA HIS A 81 3.46 5.42 -7.43
C HIS A 81 3.44 6.22 -8.73
N GLU A 82 2.48 7.11 -8.85
CA GLU A 82 2.43 8.16 -9.86
C GLU A 82 2.10 9.48 -9.16
N ILE A 83 2.99 10.47 -9.30
CA ILE A 83 2.71 11.85 -8.92
C ILE A 83 2.35 12.61 -10.18
N TRP A 84 1.18 13.24 -10.17
CA TRP A 84 0.75 14.13 -11.23
C TRP A 84 0.75 15.57 -10.73
N PHE A 85 1.16 16.50 -11.58
CA PHE A 85 1.04 17.94 -11.35
C PHE A 85 0.24 18.60 -12.49
N LEU A 86 -0.60 19.57 -12.15
CA LEU A 86 -1.38 20.34 -13.12
C LEU A 86 -0.45 21.12 -14.06
N GLU A 87 0.48 21.87 -13.46
CA GLU A 87 1.52 22.61 -14.14
C GLU A 87 2.88 22.09 -13.67
N ARG A 88 3.88 22.13 -14.57
CA ARG A 88 5.24 21.76 -14.22
C ARG A 88 5.78 22.76 -13.19
N PRO A 89 6.13 22.33 -11.96
CA PRO A 89 6.84 23.19 -11.02
C PRO A 89 8.17 23.63 -11.61
N ASP A 90 8.65 24.80 -11.21
CA ASP A 90 9.94 25.33 -11.66
C ASP A 90 11.05 24.29 -11.47
N SER A 91 11.88 24.16 -12.51
CA SER A 91 13.01 23.23 -12.49
C SER A 91 14.08 23.67 -11.48
N ASP A 92 14.24 24.98 -11.28
CA ASP A 92 15.11 25.51 -10.23
C ASP A 92 14.45 25.31 -8.86
N GLY A 93 15.13 24.54 -8.01
CA GLY A 93 14.60 24.18 -6.69
C GLY A 93 13.40 23.23 -6.70
N PHE A 94 13.17 22.46 -7.77
CA PHE A 94 12.07 21.48 -7.87
C PHE A 94 11.92 20.62 -6.60
N TRP A 95 13.01 20.01 -6.14
CA TRP A 95 13.04 19.15 -4.94
C TRP A 95 12.90 19.89 -3.60
N LYS A 96 12.86 21.23 -3.63
CA LYS A 96 12.62 22.10 -2.46
C LYS A 96 11.22 22.73 -2.50
N ASN A 97 10.47 22.55 -3.59
CA ASN A 97 9.14 23.10 -3.73
C ASN A 97 8.21 22.47 -2.68
N PRO A 98 7.47 23.26 -1.88
CA PRO A 98 6.60 22.74 -0.83
C PRO A 98 5.54 21.74 -1.32
N LEU A 99 4.98 21.96 -2.52
CA LEU A 99 4.01 21.06 -3.12
C LEU A 99 4.67 19.74 -3.53
N VAL A 100 5.86 19.79 -4.14
CA VAL A 100 6.64 18.58 -4.47
C VAL A 100 6.98 17.79 -3.21
N LEU A 101 7.44 18.46 -2.15
CA LEU A 101 7.75 17.83 -0.87
C LEU A 101 6.52 17.17 -0.24
N HIS A 102 5.35 17.81 -0.32
CA HIS A 102 4.08 17.24 0.14
C HIS A 102 3.73 15.95 -0.62
N GLU A 103 3.85 15.94 -1.95
CA GLU A 103 3.61 14.73 -2.75
C GLU A 103 4.65 13.63 -2.48
N LEU A 104 5.89 14.01 -2.16
CA LEU A 104 6.91 13.06 -1.72
C LEU A 104 6.65 12.51 -0.32
N ASP A 105 6.01 13.25 0.59
CA ASP A 105 5.60 12.73 1.89
C ASP A 105 4.49 11.68 1.76
N HIS A 106 3.58 11.84 0.79
CA HIS A 106 2.65 10.77 0.40
C HIS A 106 3.43 9.52 -0.04
N LEU A 107 4.36 9.65 -0.99
CA LEU A 107 5.23 8.56 -1.45
C LEU A 107 5.91 7.84 -0.27
N ARG A 108 6.50 8.58 0.67
CA ARG A 108 7.19 8.01 1.84
C ARG A 108 6.25 7.17 2.69
N LEU A 109 5.02 7.64 2.93
CA LEU A 109 4.05 6.94 3.77
C LEU A 109 3.59 5.59 3.18
N SER A 110 3.43 5.49 1.85
CA SER A 110 2.99 4.26 1.16
C SER A 110 4.12 3.36 0.69
N ALA A 111 5.33 3.90 0.53
CA ALA A 111 6.54 3.14 0.23
C ALA A 111 7.25 2.63 1.50
N ASP A 112 6.76 2.96 2.70
CA ASP A 112 7.33 2.53 3.98
C ASP A 112 7.55 1.00 4.01
N PRO A 113 8.81 0.52 4.10
CA PRO A 113 9.14 -0.90 4.09
C PRO A 113 8.44 -1.68 5.21
N ARG A 114 8.10 -1.01 6.31
CA ARG A 114 7.39 -1.61 7.45
C ARG A 114 5.99 -2.09 7.07
N LEU A 115 5.34 -1.51 6.05
CA LEU A 115 4.05 -2.00 5.54
C LEU A 115 4.20 -3.41 4.95
N ALA A 116 5.27 -3.66 4.19
CA ALA A 116 5.54 -4.98 3.62
C ALA A 116 5.87 -6.00 4.72
N VAL A 117 6.64 -5.62 5.73
CA VAL A 117 6.93 -6.46 6.91
C VAL A 117 5.64 -6.79 7.65
N ARG A 118 4.82 -5.78 7.95
CA ARG A 118 3.54 -5.95 8.64
C ARG A 118 2.59 -6.87 7.90
N PHE A 119 2.50 -6.73 6.57
CA PHE A 119 1.68 -7.64 5.76
C PHE A 119 2.16 -9.09 5.87
N GLN A 120 3.48 -9.33 5.81
CA GLN A 120 4.05 -10.67 5.95
C GLN A 120 3.76 -11.28 7.33
N GLU A 121 3.87 -10.48 8.39
CA GLU A 121 3.54 -10.90 9.76
C GLU A 121 2.06 -11.28 9.87
N LEU A 122 1.15 -10.40 9.43
CA LEU A 122 -0.29 -10.62 9.50
C LEU A 122 -0.72 -11.89 8.76
N VAL A 123 -0.17 -12.13 7.56
CA VAL A 123 -0.47 -13.34 6.77
C VAL A 123 0.08 -14.60 7.42
N ARG A 124 1.21 -14.52 8.13
CA ARG A 124 1.85 -15.67 8.77
C ARG A 124 1.35 -15.94 10.19
N GLN A 125 0.61 -14.99 10.77
CA GLN A 125 0.11 -15.08 12.14
C GLN A 125 -0.86 -16.26 12.31
N GLU A 126 -1.75 -16.49 11.34
CA GLU A 126 -2.62 -17.67 11.39
C GLU A 126 -2.07 -18.81 10.56
N THR A 127 -1.77 -19.91 11.25
CA THR A 127 -1.33 -21.17 10.63
C THR A 127 -2.48 -22.14 10.40
N LEU A 128 -3.66 -21.85 10.94
CA LEU A 128 -4.87 -22.68 10.82
C LEU A 128 -6.08 -21.78 10.61
N ILE A 129 -6.79 -22.01 9.52
CA ILE A 129 -8.08 -21.38 9.23
C ILE A 129 -9.17 -22.43 9.41
N GLU A 130 -10.23 -22.08 10.12
CA GLU A 130 -11.45 -22.90 10.22
C GLU A 130 -12.59 -22.24 9.46
N ARG A 131 -13.32 -23.02 8.67
CA ARG A 131 -14.45 -22.56 7.87
C ARG A 131 -15.59 -23.55 7.96
N SER A 132 -16.78 -23.04 8.23
CA SER A 132 -18.01 -23.81 8.02
C SER A 132 -18.15 -24.13 6.54
N VAL A 133 -18.65 -25.32 6.26
CA VAL A 133 -18.93 -25.83 4.93
C VAL A 133 -20.42 -26.12 4.90
N ASP A 134 -21.12 -25.54 3.93
CA ASP A 134 -22.55 -25.80 3.76
C ASP A 134 -22.79 -27.27 3.36
N ASP A 135 -23.96 -27.80 3.68
CA ASP A 135 -24.24 -29.24 3.51
C ASP A 135 -24.18 -29.68 2.05
N ASP A 136 -24.53 -28.81 1.10
CA ASP A 136 -24.46 -29.02 -0.34
C ASP A 136 -23.08 -28.68 -0.94
N GLU A 137 -22.18 -28.05 -0.17
CA GLU A 137 -20.88 -27.62 -0.66
C GLU A 137 -19.81 -28.72 -0.55
N SER A 138 -19.08 -28.90 -1.65
CA SER A 138 -17.95 -29.83 -1.73
C SER A 138 -16.62 -29.11 -1.48
N VAL A 139 -15.88 -29.58 -0.47
CA VAL A 139 -14.54 -29.06 -0.16
C VAL A 139 -13.53 -29.58 -1.19
N THR A 140 -13.33 -28.79 -2.24
CA THR A 140 -12.33 -29.04 -3.30
C THR A 140 -11.05 -28.25 -3.06
N ALA A 141 -9.98 -28.57 -3.77
CA ALA A 141 -8.75 -27.77 -3.75
C ALA A 141 -9.00 -26.30 -4.14
N ARG A 142 -9.88 -26.05 -5.13
CA ARG A 142 -10.30 -24.70 -5.53
C ARG A 142 -11.04 -23.97 -4.41
N TRP A 143 -11.94 -24.65 -3.71
CA TRP A 143 -12.62 -24.07 -2.56
C TRP A 143 -11.63 -23.65 -1.47
N VAL A 144 -10.70 -24.55 -1.12
CA VAL A 144 -9.66 -24.26 -0.13
C VAL A 144 -8.81 -23.08 -0.55
N GLN A 145 -8.39 -23.04 -1.82
CA GLN A 145 -7.62 -21.94 -2.38
C GLN A 145 -8.37 -20.60 -2.24
N ASN A 146 -9.66 -20.57 -2.58
CA ASN A 146 -10.49 -19.37 -2.40
C ASN A 146 -10.54 -18.89 -0.94
N GLN A 147 -10.62 -19.83 0.03
CA GLN A 147 -10.58 -19.47 1.45
C GLN A 147 -9.23 -18.87 1.87
N VAL A 148 -8.13 -19.39 1.32
CA VAL A 148 -6.79 -18.81 1.53
C VAL A 148 -6.69 -17.43 0.90
N ASP A 149 -7.18 -17.26 -0.33
CA ASP A 149 -7.19 -15.98 -1.04
C ASP A 149 -7.96 -14.92 -0.25
N GLN A 150 -9.15 -15.25 0.23
CA GLN A 150 -9.95 -14.35 1.07
C GLN A 150 -9.23 -13.98 2.37
N TYR A 151 -8.59 -14.95 3.03
CA TYR A 151 -7.80 -14.66 4.23
C TYR A 151 -6.65 -13.69 3.94
N VAL A 152 -5.85 -13.95 2.90
CA VAL A 152 -4.73 -13.08 2.51
C VAL A 152 -5.25 -11.70 2.11
N GLN A 153 -6.34 -11.63 1.35
CA GLN A 153 -6.99 -10.37 0.95
C GLN A 153 -7.45 -9.56 2.17
N ASN A 154 -7.99 -10.22 3.20
CA ASN A 154 -8.38 -9.55 4.43
C ASN A 154 -7.18 -8.98 5.19
N GLN A 155 -6.03 -9.69 5.20
CA GLN A 155 -4.81 -9.14 5.80
C GLN A 155 -4.22 -8.00 4.95
N PHE A 156 -4.31 -8.11 3.63
CA PHE A 156 -3.89 -7.06 2.71
C PHE A 156 -4.71 -5.78 2.92
N ALA A 157 -6.03 -5.89 3.05
CA ALA A 157 -6.93 -4.77 3.30
C ALA A 157 -6.52 -3.96 4.54
N LYS A 158 -6.19 -4.63 5.65
CA LYS A 158 -5.73 -3.97 6.88
C LYS A 158 -4.49 -3.08 6.66
N VAL A 159 -3.56 -3.53 5.80
CA VAL A 159 -2.32 -2.80 5.52
C VAL A 159 -2.57 -1.67 4.51
N SER A 160 -3.37 -1.92 3.46
CA SER A 160 -3.73 -0.87 2.50
C SER A 160 -4.55 0.23 3.15
N ASP A 161 -5.45 -0.12 4.07
CA ASP A 161 -6.28 0.84 4.81
C ASP A 161 -5.44 1.75 5.69
N LEU A 162 -4.42 1.20 6.37
CA LEU A 162 -3.49 2.01 7.16
C LEU A 162 -2.78 3.06 6.30
N ALA A 163 -2.29 2.67 5.12
CA ALA A 163 -1.68 3.60 4.18
C ALA A 163 -2.70 4.66 3.71
N SER A 164 -3.93 4.25 3.35
CA SER A 164 -5.00 5.16 2.95
C SER A 164 -5.46 6.12 4.05
N ILE A 165 -5.43 5.70 5.32
CA ILE A 165 -5.71 6.57 6.47
C ILE A 165 -4.61 7.63 6.59
N ARG A 166 -3.34 7.23 6.57
CA ARG A 166 -2.21 8.16 6.68
C ARG A 166 -2.16 9.17 5.54
N TYR A 167 -2.48 8.74 4.31
CA TYR A 167 -2.65 9.62 3.14
C TYR A 167 -3.70 10.70 3.39
N ARG A 168 -4.92 10.29 3.76
CA ARG A 168 -6.01 11.24 4.03
C ARG A 168 -5.69 12.17 5.20
N GLU A 169 -4.99 11.68 6.21
CA GLU A 169 -4.56 12.48 7.35
C GLU A 169 -3.52 13.53 6.95
N LEU A 170 -2.52 13.17 6.14
CA LEU A 170 -1.53 14.10 5.61
C LEU A 170 -2.20 15.24 4.84
N ASP A 171 -3.10 14.93 3.91
CA ASP A 171 -3.86 15.93 3.15
C ASP A 171 -4.72 16.82 4.06
N ARG A 172 -5.41 16.23 5.03
CA ARG A 172 -6.25 16.97 5.98
C ARG A 172 -5.44 17.95 6.82
N LEU A 173 -4.29 17.52 7.35
CA LEU A 173 -3.44 18.33 8.23
C LEU A 173 -2.76 19.48 7.47
N THR A 174 -2.32 19.21 6.24
CA THR A 174 -1.62 20.17 5.39
C THR A 174 -2.57 21.01 4.53
N ALA A 175 -3.87 20.71 4.53
CA ALA A 175 -4.84 21.25 3.58
C ALA A 175 -4.37 21.08 2.13
N HIS A 176 -3.99 19.85 1.77
CA HIS A 176 -3.39 19.47 0.48
C HIS A 176 -2.10 20.25 0.19
N GLY A 177 -1.12 20.20 1.09
CA GLY A 177 0.20 20.82 0.92
C GLY A 177 0.24 22.35 1.09
N ARG A 178 -0.88 23.00 1.44
CA ARG A 178 -0.95 24.46 1.65
C ARG A 178 -0.38 24.91 3.00
N ARG A 179 -0.23 23.99 3.95
CA ARG A 179 0.28 24.22 5.31
C ARG A 179 1.36 23.19 5.61
N LYS A 180 2.28 23.56 6.50
CA LYS A 180 3.28 22.64 7.02
C LYS A 180 2.63 21.54 7.88
N ILE A 181 3.25 20.38 7.90
CA ILE A 181 2.87 19.29 8.80
C ILE A 181 3.15 19.73 10.26
N PRO A 182 2.16 19.63 11.18
CA PRO A 182 2.39 19.91 12.60
C PRO A 182 3.41 18.93 13.19
N GLU A 183 4.43 19.44 13.90
CA GLU A 183 5.57 18.63 14.38
C GLU A 183 5.20 17.56 15.42
N ASP A 184 4.11 17.78 16.15
CA ASP A 184 3.54 16.92 17.18
C ASP A 184 2.55 15.88 16.63
N SER A 185 2.20 15.95 15.34
CA SER A 185 1.27 15.03 14.70
C SER A 185 1.83 13.61 14.55
N GLU A 186 0.94 12.62 14.51
CA GLU A 186 1.31 11.22 14.23
C GLU A 186 1.94 11.05 12.84
N ILE A 187 1.56 11.87 11.86
CA ILE A 187 2.18 11.90 10.53
C ILE A 187 3.63 12.38 10.60
N ALA A 188 3.91 13.45 11.34
CA ALA A 188 5.28 13.92 11.52
C ALA A 188 6.17 12.88 12.19
N LYS A 189 5.64 12.15 13.19
CA LYS A 189 6.33 11.03 13.83
C LYS A 189 6.57 9.89 12.84
N ALA A 190 5.52 9.46 12.13
CA ALA A 190 5.61 8.39 11.14
C ALA A 190 6.66 8.68 10.07
N LEU A 191 6.70 9.90 9.52
CA LEU A 191 7.69 10.33 8.54
C LEU A 191 9.13 10.35 9.10
N LYS A 192 9.31 10.69 10.39
CA LYS A 192 10.64 10.65 11.05
C LYS A 192 11.15 9.23 11.26
N GLU A 193 10.25 8.27 11.47
CA GLU A 193 10.60 6.86 11.67
C GLU A 193 10.83 6.09 10.35
N ILE A 194 10.38 6.64 9.23
CA ILE A 194 10.68 6.12 7.89
C ILE A 194 12.14 6.48 7.59
N ALA A 195 13.05 5.60 8.01
CA ALA A 195 14.47 5.73 7.71
C ALA A 195 14.72 5.57 6.20
N PRO A 196 15.61 6.37 5.58
CA PRO A 196 16.15 6.07 4.26
C PRO A 196 17.01 4.80 4.27
#